data_AF-A0A0G1R6E0-F1
#
_entry.id   AF-A0A0G1R6E0-F1
#
_cell.length_a   1.000
_cell.length_b   1.000
_cell.length_c   1.000
_cell.angle_alpha   90.00
_cell.angle_beta   90.00
_cell.angle_gamma   90.00
#
_symmetry.space_group_name_H-M   'P 1'
#
loop_
_entity.id
_entity.type
_entity.pdbx_description
1 polymer ?
#
loop_
_entity_poly.entity_id
_entity_poly.type
_entity_poly.pdbx_seq_one_letter_code
_entity_poly.pdbx_strand_id
1 'polypeptide(L)' 'MATKKVVVRTGAKVPVSGQYRAGSGKAEVTLIKGHRVPPNRTGKLETWHLVDKTRHPKKKN' A
#
# COMPACT_ATOMS: atom_id res chain seq x y z
N MET A 1 -15.00 -3.13 -17.05
CA MET A 1 -14.86 -3.71 -15.69
C MET A 1 -14.28 -2.64 -14.78
N ALA A 2 -14.96 -2.24 -13.70
CA ALA A 2 -14.45 -1.22 -12.78
C ALA A 2 -13.15 -1.70 -12.12
N THR A 3 -12.04 -1.02 -12.38
CA THR A 3 -10.77 -1.26 -11.70
C THR A 3 -10.96 -0.99 -10.21
N LYS A 4 -11.04 -2.05 -9.40
CA LYS A 4 -11.09 -1.92 -7.93
C LYS A 4 -9.88 -1.13 -7.46
N LYS A 5 -10.08 0.13 -7.05
CA LYS A 5 -9.07 0.93 -6.36
C LYS A 5 -8.79 0.25 -5.03
N VAL A 6 -7.55 -0.20 -4.85
CA VAL A 6 -7.12 -0.78 -3.57
C VAL A 6 -6.81 0.39 -2.63
N VAL A 7 -7.54 0.44 -1.52
CA VAL A 7 -7.36 1.43 -0.46
C VAL A 7 -7.12 0.68 0.84
N VAL A 8 -6.09 1.06 1.59
CA VAL A 8 -5.70 0.44 2.85
C VAL A 8 -5.47 1.53 3.90
N ARG A 9 -5.68 1.22 5.18
CA ARG A 9 -5.44 2.17 6.27
C ARG A 9 -4.05 1.97 6.86
N THR A 10 -3.48 3.01 7.43
CA THR A 10 -2.29 2.93 8.28
C THR A 10 -2.40 1.78 9.28
N GLY A 11 -1.35 0.95 9.39
CA GLY A 11 -1.31 -0.23 10.26
C GLY A 11 -2.02 -1.48 9.71
N ALA A 12 -2.88 -1.35 8.69
CA ALA A 12 -3.50 -2.50 8.04
C ALA A 12 -2.50 -3.26 7.16
N LYS A 13 -2.75 -4.56 6.92
CA LYS A 13 -1.95 -5.37 5.99
C LYS A 13 -2.34 -5.06 4.55
N VAL A 14 -1.35 -4.93 3.66
CA VAL A 14 -1.61 -4.68 2.24
C VAL A 14 -2.07 -5.95 1.52
N PRO A 15 -3.13 -5.90 0.69
CA PRO A 15 -3.67 -7.09 0.02
C PRO A 15 -2.87 -7.48 -1.24
N VAL A 16 -2.14 -6.52 -1.83
CA VAL A 16 -1.33 -6.72 -3.03
C VAL A 16 -0.01 -5.97 -2.90
N SER A 17 1.03 -6.48 -3.56
CA SER A 17 2.31 -5.80 -3.66
C SER A 17 2.22 -4.63 -4.65
N GLY A 18 2.87 -3.53 -4.33
CA GLY A 18 2.84 -2.34 -5.17
C GLY A 18 3.31 -1.08 -4.46
N GLN A 19 3.29 0.02 -5.22
CA GLN A 19 3.53 1.36 -4.71
C GLN A 19 2.21 1.96 -4.23
N TYR A 20 2.20 2.39 -2.98
CA TYR A 20 1.05 3.01 -2.33
C TYR A 20 1.36 4.48 -2.04
N ARG A 21 0.39 5.34 -2.29
CA ARG A 21 0.47 6.77 -1.97
C ARG A 21 -0.45 7.13 -0.83
N ALA A 22 0.08 7.94 0.08
CA ALA A 22 -0.65 8.47 1.21
C ALA A 22 -1.76 9.44 0.74
N GLY A 23 -2.98 9.31 1.25
CA GLY A 23 -4.14 10.07 0.79
C GLY A 23 -4.06 11.57 1.09
N SER A 24 -3.33 11.96 2.13
CA SER A 24 -3.15 13.38 2.51
C SER A 24 -1.89 14.01 1.89
N GLY A 25 -1.05 13.23 1.22
CA GLY A 25 0.30 13.65 0.86
C GLY A 25 0.81 13.21 -0.51
N LYS A 26 2.09 13.51 -0.73
CA LYS A 26 2.89 13.01 -1.87
C LYS A 26 3.81 11.87 -1.46
N ALA A 27 3.68 11.38 -0.23
CA ALA A 27 4.48 10.26 0.24
C ALA A 27 4.05 8.99 -0.49
N GLU A 28 5.03 8.31 -1.07
CA GLU A 28 4.86 7.05 -1.78
C GLU A 28 5.76 5.99 -1.14
N VAL A 29 5.22 4.79 -0.99
CA VAL A 29 5.92 3.67 -0.37
C VAL A 29 5.63 2.38 -1.12
N THR A 30 6.67 1.62 -1.40
CA THR A 30 6.53 0.28 -1.96
C THR A 30 6.28 -0.72 -0.83
N LEU A 31 5.14 -1.41 -0.89
CA LEU A 31 4.75 -2.41 0.11
C LEU A 31 4.57 -3.77 -0.56
N ILE A 32 5.01 -4.81 0.13
CA ILE A 32 4.81 -6.20 -0.29
C ILE A 32 3.53 -6.71 0.35
N LYS A 33 2.73 -7.47 -0.42
CA LYS A 33 1.52 -8.15 0.06
C LYS A 33 1.75 -8.79 1.45
N GLY A 34 0.87 -8.48 2.39
CA GLY A 34 0.91 -9.00 3.76
C GLY A 34 1.68 -8.13 4.75
N HIS A 35 2.51 -7.18 4.28
CA HIS A 35 3.17 -6.20 5.16
C HIS A 35 2.18 -5.15 5.65
N ARG A 36 2.46 -4.55 6.81
CA ARG A 36 1.66 -3.45 7.35
C ARG A 36 2.06 -2.13 6.72
N VAL A 37 1.07 -1.29 6.47
CA VAL A 37 1.27 0.10 6.08
C VAL A 37 1.93 0.85 7.24
N PRO A 38 3.02 1.61 7.01
CA PRO A 38 3.75 2.29 8.07
C PRO A 38 2.90 3.34 8.79
N PRO A 39 3.15 3.57 10.09
CA PRO A 39 2.53 4.67 10.82
C PRO A 39 2.97 6.02 10.26
N ASN A 40 2.14 7.04 10.41
CA ASN A 40 2.52 8.42 10.12
C ASN A 40 2.99 9.13 11.40
N ARG A 41 3.73 10.23 11.21
CA ARG A 41 4.31 11.01 12.31
C ARG A 41 3.25 11.80 13.11
N THR A 42 2.04 11.94 12.58
CA THR A 42 0.93 12.68 13.20
C THR A 42 0.04 11.81 14.10
N GLY A 43 0.29 10.49 14.19
CA GLY A 43 -0.48 9.57 15.02
C GLY A 43 -1.93 9.37 14.55
N LYS A 44 -2.29 9.87 13.36
CA LYS A 44 -3.64 9.77 12.80
C LYS A 44 -3.72 8.61 11.81
N LEU A 45 -4.84 7.91 11.78
CA LEU A 45 -5.06 6.88 10.75
C LEU A 45 -5.26 7.55 9.38
N GLU A 46 -4.41 7.23 8.42
CA GLU A 46 -4.52 7.71 7.05
C GLU A 46 -4.85 6.58 6.08
N THR A 47 -5.49 6.92 4.96
CA THR A 47 -5.74 6.00 3.85
C THR A 47 -4.62 6.06 2.84
N TRP A 48 -4.24 4.90 2.31
CA TRP A 48 -3.21 4.74 1.31
C TRP A 48 -3.83 4.08 0.08
N HIS A 49 -3.54 4.65 -1.07
CA HIS A 49 -4.08 4.23 -2.36
C HIS A 49 -2.99 3.51 -3.13
N LEU A 50 -3.29 2.32 -3.64
CA LEU A 50 -2.40 1.65 -4.57
C LEU A 50 -2.34 2.46 -5.88
N VAL A 51 -1.15 2.92 -6.22
CA VAL A 51 -0.87 3.67 -7.44
C VAL A 51 -0.40 2.73 -8.53
N ASP A 52 0.62 1.92 -8.22
CA ASP A 52 1.22 0.99 -9.15
C ASP A 52 1.31 -0.41 -8.56
N LYS A 53 0.91 -1.43 -9.34
CA LYS A 53 0.98 -2.83 -8.91
C LYS A 53 2.31 -3.40 -9.31
N THR A 54 3.08 -3.82 -8.32
CA THR A 54 4.33 -4.53 -8.56
C THR A 54 4.13 -6.02 -8.38
N ARG A 55 4.59 -6.81 -9.35
CA ARG A 55 4.64 -8.25 -9.23
C ARG A 55 5.98 -8.60 -8.59
N HIS A 56 5.95 -9.03 -7.33
CA HIS A 56 7.12 -9.67 -6.75
C HIS A 56 7.22 -11.09 -7.33
N PRO A 57 8.21 -11.42 -8.19
CA PRO A 57 8.38 -12.79 -8.62
C PRO A 57 8.71 -13.64 -7.39
N LYS A 58 7.94 -14.71 -7.16
CA LYS A 58 8.38 -15.77 -6.25
C LYS A 58 9.58 -16.41 -6.93
N LYS A 59 10.78 -16.25 -6.36
CA LYS A 59 11.95 -17.03 -6.79
C LYS A 59 11.58 -18.50 -6.59
N LYS A 60 11.41 -19.26 -7.68
CA LYS A 60 11.31 -20.72 -7.60
C LYS A 60 12.69 -21.21 -7.14
N ASN A 61 12.73 -21.82 -5.96
CA ASN A 61 13.86 -22.62 -5.52
C ASN A 61 13.61 -24.08 -5.88
#